data_AF-A0A970W8P9-F1
#
_entry.id   AF-A0A970W8P9-F1
#
_cell.length_a   1.000
_cell.length_b   1.000
_cell.length_c   1.000
_cell.angle_alpha   90.00
_cell.angle_beta   90.00
_cell.angle_gamma   90.00
#
_symmetry.space_group_name_H-M   'P 1'
#
loop_
_entity.id
_entity.type
_entity.pdbx_description
1 polymer ?
#
loop_
_entity_poly.entity_id
_entity_poly.type
_entity_poly.pdbx_seq_one_letter_code
_entity_poly.pdbx_strand_id
1 'polypeptide(L)'
;MEITEKVAYIKGLMEGMEFDATTKEGKVIAAIVDVLTDITEKVTVMDDEVGDLFDEVDAVSEDLSDVEEYLWEDDDDDDYDEEDDEEYDDSGLYEITCPNCGEVVCVDEDMLDDENLSCPNCGTKFEVDFSDDCDCEGCKGCGDK
;
A
#
# COMPACT_ATOMS: atom_id res chain seq x y z
N MET A 1 6.54 10.36 -32.39
CA MET A 1 7.12 11.68 -32.13
C MET A 1 6.95 11.94 -30.65
N GLU A 2 8.07 11.88 -29.95
CA GLU A 2 8.17 12.08 -28.50
C GLU A 2 7.75 13.50 -28.12
N ILE A 3 7.41 13.72 -26.85
CA ILE A 3 7.05 15.05 -26.35
C ILE A 3 8.19 16.05 -26.58
N THR A 4 9.43 15.62 -26.36
CA THR A 4 10.66 16.37 -26.63
C THR A 4 10.73 16.86 -28.08
N GLU A 5 10.50 15.97 -29.03
CA GLU A 5 10.51 16.28 -30.47
C GLU A 5 9.39 17.24 -30.87
N LYS A 6 8.19 17.08 -30.26
CA LYS A 6 7.05 17.97 -30.52
C LYS A 6 7.30 19.39 -30.02
N VAL A 7 7.87 19.54 -28.81
CA VAL A 7 8.19 20.87 -28.25
C VAL A 7 9.31 21.54 -29.02
N ALA A 8 10.35 20.80 -29.39
CA ALA A 8 11.42 21.30 -30.26
C ALA A 8 10.90 21.76 -31.63
N TYR A 9 9.97 21.00 -32.22
CA TYR A 9 9.32 21.38 -33.47
C TYR A 9 8.50 22.68 -33.35
N ILE A 10 7.73 22.84 -32.27
CA ILE A 10 6.95 24.07 -32.01
C ILE A 10 7.89 25.27 -31.82
N LYS A 11 8.99 25.10 -31.09
CA LYS A 11 10.01 26.15 -30.90
C LYS A 11 10.63 26.56 -32.23
N GLY A 12 11.01 25.59 -33.07
CA GLY A 12 11.55 25.86 -34.40
C GLY A 12 10.55 26.57 -35.33
N LEU A 13 9.26 26.23 -35.26
CA LEU A 13 8.21 26.96 -35.98
C LEU A 13 8.06 28.40 -35.48
N MET A 14 8.11 28.61 -34.17
CA MET A 14 8.02 29.94 -33.57
C MET A 14 9.20 30.84 -34.00
N GLU A 15 10.41 30.30 -34.05
CA GLU A 15 11.62 31.01 -34.51
C GLU A 15 11.64 31.25 -36.02
N GLY A 16 11.06 30.34 -36.81
CA GLY A 16 11.04 30.41 -38.27
C GLY A 16 9.92 31.28 -38.86
N MET A 17 8.88 31.58 -38.10
CA MET A 17 7.89 32.58 -38.47
C MET A 17 8.44 33.98 -38.17
N GLU A 18 8.01 35.01 -38.92
CA GLU A 18 8.22 36.43 -38.57
C GLU A 18 7.40 36.81 -37.32
N PHE A 19 7.57 36.05 -36.25
CA PHE A 19 6.84 36.13 -35.02
C PHE A 19 7.37 37.31 -34.19
N ASP A 20 6.50 38.29 -33.96
CA ASP A 20 6.87 39.46 -33.16
C ASP A 20 6.63 39.18 -31.66
N ALA A 21 7.70 38.73 -31.00
CA ALA A 21 7.75 38.52 -29.56
C ALA A 21 7.59 39.81 -28.73
N THR A 22 7.50 40.98 -29.35
CA THR A 22 7.28 42.25 -28.64
C THR A 22 5.80 42.56 -28.40
N THR A 23 4.90 41.95 -29.16
CA THR A 23 3.44 42.04 -28.99
C THR A 23 2.98 41.37 -27.69
N LYS A 24 1.77 41.69 -27.21
CA LYS A 24 1.25 41.07 -25.97
C LYS A 24 1.03 39.58 -26.16
N GLU A 25 0.46 39.22 -27.30
CA GLU A 25 0.21 37.86 -27.75
C GLU A 25 1.54 37.10 -27.95
N GLY A 26 2.53 37.77 -28.55
CA GLY A 26 3.85 37.21 -28.76
C GLY A 26 4.60 36.87 -27.47
N LYS A 27 4.52 37.75 -26.46
CA LYS A 27 5.09 37.48 -25.13
C LYS A 27 4.45 36.28 -24.44
N VAL A 28 3.13 36.11 -24.59
CA VAL A 28 2.41 34.97 -23.99
C VAL A 28 2.83 33.67 -24.68
N ILE A 29 2.87 33.63 -26.01
CA ILE A 29 3.26 32.44 -26.75
C ILE A 29 4.73 32.07 -26.47
N ALA A 30 5.64 33.06 -26.38
CA ALA A 30 7.03 32.83 -25.98
C ALA A 30 7.12 32.19 -24.60
N ALA A 31 6.42 32.75 -23.61
CA ALA A 31 6.39 32.19 -22.26
C ALA A 31 5.80 30.77 -22.22
N ILE A 32 4.80 30.46 -23.06
CA ILE A 32 4.25 29.10 -23.17
C ILE A 32 5.31 28.13 -23.72
N VAL A 33 6.04 28.52 -24.77
CA VAL A 33 7.09 27.67 -25.37
C VAL A 33 8.25 27.46 -24.39
N ASP A 34 8.62 28.48 -23.63
CA ASP A 34 9.63 28.37 -22.57
C ASP A 34 9.18 27.36 -21.50
N VAL A 35 7.96 27.48 -20.98
CA VAL A 35 7.41 26.52 -20.00
C VAL A 35 7.34 25.10 -20.58
N LEU A 36 6.97 24.94 -21.84
CA LEU A 36 6.96 23.63 -22.49
C LEU A 36 8.37 23.04 -22.62
N THR A 37 9.38 23.88 -22.83
CA THR A 37 10.79 23.48 -22.86
C THR A 37 11.22 23.01 -21.47
N ASP A 38 10.93 23.78 -20.43
CA ASP A 38 11.25 23.41 -19.04
C ASP A 38 10.57 22.09 -18.62
N ILE A 39 9.29 21.92 -18.97
CA ILE A 39 8.55 20.66 -18.70
C ILE A 39 9.22 19.50 -19.42
N THR A 40 9.64 19.70 -20.66
CA THR A 40 10.29 18.67 -21.45
C THR A 40 11.61 18.22 -20.80
N GLU A 41 12.44 19.17 -20.36
CA GLU A 41 13.70 18.87 -19.65
C GLU A 41 13.45 18.14 -18.33
N LYS A 42 12.40 18.53 -17.59
CA LYS A 42 12.05 17.86 -16.33
C LYS A 42 11.51 16.45 -16.54
N VAL A 43 10.73 16.24 -17.60
CA VAL A 43 10.22 14.90 -17.94
C VAL A 43 11.36 13.98 -18.34
N THR A 44 12.35 14.46 -19.11
CA THR A 44 13.51 13.61 -19.46
C THR A 44 14.35 13.22 -18.25
N VAL A 45 14.58 14.16 -17.32
CA VAL A 45 15.29 13.85 -16.06
C VAL A 45 14.52 12.83 -15.23
N MET A 46 13.19 12.97 -15.17
CA MET A 46 12.34 12.03 -14.43
C MET A 46 12.35 10.63 -15.07
N ASP A 47 12.42 10.53 -16.40
CA ASP A 47 12.52 9.24 -17.11
C ASP A 47 13.83 8.52 -16.73
N ASP A 48 14.94 9.26 -16.69
CA ASP A 48 16.24 8.75 -16.24
C ASP A 48 16.19 8.30 -14.76
N GLU A 49 15.68 9.15 -13.86
CA GLU A 49 15.57 8.84 -12.42
C GLU A 49 14.66 7.64 -12.15
N VAL A 50 13.59 7.47 -12.93
CA VAL A 50 12.71 6.30 -12.83
C VAL A 50 13.43 5.04 -13.29
N GLY A 51 14.26 5.13 -14.33
CA GLY A 51 15.15 4.05 -14.76
C GLY A 51 16.08 3.60 -13.63
N ASP A 52 16.77 4.55 -12.99
CA ASP A 52 17.65 4.27 -11.85
C ASP A 52 16.88 3.59 -10.70
N LEU A 53 15.65 4.04 -10.40
CA LEU A 53 14.81 3.42 -9.37
C LEU A 53 14.41 1.98 -9.71
N PHE A 54 14.21 1.64 -10.98
CA PHE A 54 13.92 0.25 -11.36
C PHE A 54 15.13 -0.65 -11.09
N ASP A 55 16.34 -0.20 -11.41
CA ASP A 55 17.56 -0.96 -11.13
C ASP A 55 17.75 -1.19 -9.61
N GLU A 56 17.48 -0.17 -8.79
CA GLU A 56 17.54 -0.30 -7.32
C GLU A 56 16.43 -1.23 -6.77
N VAL A 57 15.22 -1.19 -7.34
CA VAL A 57 14.14 -2.10 -6.95
C VAL A 57 14.48 -3.55 -7.30
N ASP A 58 15.08 -3.78 -8.48
CA ASP A 58 15.55 -5.11 -8.87
C ASP A 58 16.63 -5.61 -7.91
N ALA A 59 17.57 -4.76 -7.50
CA ALA A 59 18.58 -5.10 -6.49
C ALA A 59 17.97 -5.45 -5.13
N VAL A 60 17.00 -4.68 -4.65
CA VAL A 60 16.28 -4.99 -3.40
C VAL A 60 15.51 -6.31 -3.52
N SER A 61 14.93 -6.60 -4.69
CA SER A 61 14.24 -7.86 -4.92
C SER A 61 15.18 -9.06 -4.87
N GLU A 62 16.41 -8.92 -5.38
CA GLU A 62 17.46 -9.95 -5.29
C GLU A 62 17.87 -10.17 -3.82
N ASP A 63 18.18 -9.09 -3.09
CA ASP A 63 18.54 -9.16 -1.67
C ASP A 63 17.43 -9.83 -0.82
N LEU A 64 16.16 -9.56 -1.11
CA LEU A 64 15.04 -10.20 -0.41
C LEU A 64 14.91 -11.68 -0.75
N SER A 65 15.24 -12.09 -1.98
CA SER A 65 15.28 -13.50 -2.36
C SER A 65 16.35 -14.26 -1.57
N ASP A 66 17.53 -13.64 -1.37
CA ASP A 66 18.61 -14.24 -0.58
C ASP A 66 18.20 -14.40 0.90
N VAL A 67 17.47 -13.42 1.45
CA VAL A 67 16.92 -13.51 2.82
C VAL A 67 15.84 -14.58 2.92
N GLU A 68 14.99 -14.69 1.90
CA GLU A 68 13.99 -15.74 1.79
C GLU A 68 14.67 -17.12 1.81
N GLU A 69 15.65 -17.34 0.93
CA GLU A 69 16.45 -18.58 0.88
C GLU A 69 17.10 -18.88 2.25
N TYR A 70 17.77 -17.90 2.87
CA TYR A 70 18.39 -18.09 4.19
C TYR A 70 17.38 -18.51 5.28
N LEU A 71 16.15 -17.97 5.26
CA LEU A 71 15.13 -18.30 6.25
C LEU A 71 14.49 -19.68 6.01
N TRP A 72 14.24 -20.05 4.76
CA TRP A 72 13.60 -21.33 4.44
C TRP A 72 14.59 -22.51 4.39
N GLU A 73 15.88 -22.28 4.12
CA GLU A 73 16.90 -23.33 4.12
C GLU A 73 17.30 -23.78 5.54
N ASP A 74 17.03 -23.00 6.58
CA ASP A 74 17.26 -23.36 7.99
C ASP A 74 16.08 -24.18 8.59
N ASP A 75 14.93 -24.33 7.90
CA ASP A 75 13.75 -25.12 8.34
C ASP A 75 13.64 -26.52 7.64
N ASP A 76 14.57 -26.87 6.75
CA ASP A 76 14.60 -28.14 6.00
C ASP A 76 15.76 -29.09 6.44
N ASP A 77 16.49 -28.73 7.51
CA ASP A 77 17.47 -29.63 8.19
C ASP A 77 16.97 -30.09 9.56
N ASP A 78 15.65 -30.28 9.65
CA ASP A 78 15.08 -31.03 10.74
C ASP A 78 15.02 -32.52 10.38
N ASP A 79 16.17 -33.14 10.58
CA ASP A 79 16.27 -34.43 11.27
C ASP A 79 15.63 -34.28 12.68
N TYR A 80 14.33 -33.96 12.73
CA TYR A 80 13.49 -34.07 13.92
C TYR A 80 13.46 -35.57 14.25
N ASP A 81 14.42 -35.96 15.07
CA ASP A 81 14.35 -37.11 15.94
C ASP A 81 12.93 -37.15 16.52
N GLU A 82 12.26 -38.25 16.23
CA GLU A 82 10.84 -38.52 16.42
C GLU A 82 10.55 -38.66 17.93
N GLU A 83 10.80 -37.64 18.76
CA GLU A 83 10.63 -37.70 20.22
C GLU A 83 10.61 -36.32 20.90
N ASP A 84 9.74 -35.39 20.50
CA ASP A 84 9.18 -34.43 21.48
C ASP A 84 7.72 -34.08 21.19
N ASP A 85 6.86 -34.78 21.93
CA ASP A 85 5.44 -34.56 22.10
C ASP A 85 5.22 -33.33 23.01
N GLU A 86 5.77 -32.17 22.64
CA GLU A 86 5.39 -30.89 23.25
C GLU A 86 4.27 -30.28 22.42
N GLU A 87 3.07 -30.81 22.69
CA GLU A 87 1.78 -30.12 22.76
C GLU A 87 1.92 -28.61 22.49
N TYR A 88 1.90 -28.21 21.21
CA TYR A 88 1.55 -26.85 20.82
C TYR A 88 0.14 -26.64 21.34
N ASP A 89 0.06 -26.03 22.52
CA ASP A 89 -1.14 -25.43 23.08
C ASP A 89 -1.58 -24.31 22.13
N ASP A 90 -2.26 -24.72 21.05
CA ASP A 90 -3.28 -23.94 20.36
C ASP A 90 -4.38 -23.60 21.36
N SER A 91 -4.02 -22.81 22.37
CA SER A 91 -4.97 -22.15 23.25
C SER A 91 -5.72 -21.18 22.36
N GLY A 92 -6.83 -21.63 21.79
CA GLY A 92 -7.58 -20.96 20.73
C GLY A 92 -7.82 -19.49 21.05
N LEU A 93 -6.97 -18.61 20.49
CA LEU A 93 -7.09 -17.17 20.61
C LEU A 93 -7.96 -16.64 19.47
N TYR A 94 -9.06 -15.98 19.84
CA TYR A 94 -10.03 -15.39 18.93
C TYR A 94 -9.97 -13.86 18.99
N GLU A 95 -10.05 -13.20 17.83
CA GLU A 95 -10.13 -11.74 17.74
C GLU A 95 -11.59 -11.27 17.70
N ILE A 96 -11.95 -10.40 18.64
CA ILE A 96 -13.32 -9.90 18.78
C ILE A 96 -13.31 -8.39 18.89
N THR A 97 -14.20 -7.74 18.14
CA THR A 97 -14.34 -6.28 18.20
C THR A 97 -15.31 -5.89 19.32
N CYS A 98 -14.86 -5.06 20.26
CA CYS A 98 -15.71 -4.58 21.35
C CYS A 98 -16.87 -3.71 20.80
N PRO A 99 -18.14 -4.01 21.15
CA PRO A 99 -19.29 -3.27 20.64
C PRO A 99 -19.42 -1.85 21.18
N ASN A 100 -18.74 -1.52 22.29
CA ASN A 100 -18.84 -0.21 22.93
C ASN A 100 -17.77 0.78 22.46
N CYS A 101 -16.53 0.34 22.27
CA CYS A 101 -15.41 1.22 21.87
C CYS A 101 -14.80 0.91 20.51
N GLY A 102 -15.16 -0.22 19.87
CA GLY A 102 -14.64 -0.62 18.56
C GLY A 102 -13.21 -1.15 18.57
N GLU A 103 -12.62 -1.38 19.74
CA GLU A 103 -11.28 -1.96 19.88
C GLU A 103 -11.30 -3.46 19.56
N VAL A 104 -10.31 -3.95 18.81
CA VAL A 104 -10.12 -5.39 18.59
C VAL A 104 -9.39 -5.97 19.80
N VAL A 105 -9.99 -6.99 20.42
CA VAL A 105 -9.51 -7.64 21.64
C VAL A 105 -9.27 -9.11 21.32
N CYS A 106 -8.10 -9.62 21.68
CA CYS A 106 -7.80 -11.05 21.61
C CYS A 106 -8.28 -11.73 22.90
N VAL A 107 -9.06 -12.80 22.78
CA VAL A 107 -9.64 -13.57 23.90
C VAL A 107 -9.39 -15.06 23.68
N ASP A 108 -9.13 -15.81 24.75
CA ASP A 108 -8.99 -17.27 24.70
C ASP A 108 -10.35 -17.98 24.89
N GLU A 109 -10.39 -19.30 24.69
CA GLU A 109 -11.58 -20.14 24.85
C GLU A 109 -12.17 -20.06 26.28
N ASP A 110 -11.31 -20.00 27.30
CA ASP A 110 -11.73 -19.86 28.70
C ASP A 110 -12.44 -18.52 28.97
N MET A 111 -11.97 -17.42 28.36
CA MET A 111 -12.57 -16.10 28.45
C MET A 111 -13.87 -15.98 27.66
N LEU A 112 -14.04 -16.77 26.61
CA LEU A 112 -15.29 -16.88 25.85
C LEU A 112 -16.38 -17.61 26.64
N ASP A 113 -15.99 -18.61 27.41
CA ASP A 113 -16.90 -19.39 28.27
C ASP A 113 -17.28 -18.66 29.58
N ASP A 114 -16.58 -17.58 29.95
CA ASP A 114 -16.94 -16.75 31.11
C ASP A 114 -18.03 -15.72 30.73
N GLU A 115 -19.17 -15.77 31.43
CA GLU A 115 -20.27 -14.79 31.37
C GLU A 115 -19.85 -13.35 31.76
N ASN A 116 -18.56 -13.11 32.07
CA ASN A 116 -18.01 -11.83 32.49
C ASN A 116 -16.89 -11.27 31.59
N LEU A 117 -16.82 -11.67 30.32
CA LEU A 117 -15.87 -11.09 29.37
C LEU A 117 -15.96 -9.56 29.35
N SER A 118 -14.84 -8.89 29.65
CA SER A 118 -14.78 -7.43 29.76
C SER A 118 -13.71 -6.86 28.85
N CYS A 119 -14.07 -5.83 28.08
CA CYS A 119 -13.12 -5.17 27.21
C CYS A 119 -12.00 -4.50 28.03
N PRO A 120 -10.72 -4.76 27.76
CA PRO A 120 -9.60 -4.16 28.49
C PRO A 120 -9.49 -2.63 28.27
N ASN A 121 -10.02 -2.12 27.16
CA ASN A 121 -9.96 -0.69 26.84
C ASN A 121 -11.04 0.13 27.57
N CYS A 122 -12.28 -0.36 27.64
CA CYS A 122 -13.41 0.41 28.19
C CYS A 122 -14.07 -0.21 29.43
N GLY A 123 -13.68 -1.41 29.85
CA GLY A 123 -14.22 -2.13 31.00
C GLY A 123 -15.68 -2.56 30.84
N THR A 124 -16.25 -2.42 29.64
CA THR A 124 -17.62 -2.85 29.36
C THR A 124 -17.64 -4.37 29.21
N LYS A 125 -18.55 -5.00 29.95
CA LYS A 125 -18.82 -6.44 29.83
C LYS A 125 -19.70 -6.68 28.61
N PHE A 126 -19.37 -7.68 27.80
CA PHE A 126 -20.15 -8.04 26.63
C PHE A 126 -20.15 -9.56 26.46
N GLU A 127 -21.24 -10.08 25.90
CA GLU A 127 -21.41 -11.50 25.61
C GLU A 127 -21.20 -11.70 24.10
N VAL A 128 -20.60 -12.83 23.73
CA VAL A 128 -20.36 -13.22 22.33
C VAL A 128 -21.33 -14.34 21.99
N ASP A 129 -22.30 -14.08 21.12
CA ASP A 129 -23.28 -15.07 20.67
C ASP A 129 -22.80 -15.70 19.35
N PHE A 130 -22.50 -17.00 19.40
CA PHE A 130 -22.05 -17.80 18.26
C PHE A 130 -23.21 -18.48 17.50
N SER A 131 -24.46 -18.08 17.73
CA SER A 131 -25.57 -18.60 16.92
C SER A 131 -25.43 -18.14 15.46
N ASP A 132 -24.96 -19.05 14.62
CA ASP A 132 -24.89 -18.96 13.15
C ASP A 132 -26.28 -18.84 12.46
N ASP A 133 -27.33 -18.44 13.20
CA ASP A 133 -28.68 -18.15 12.71
C ASP A 133 -28.94 -16.63 12.72
N CYS A 134 -28.00 -15.85 12.19
CA CYS A 134 -28.23 -14.44 11.89
C CYS A 134 -29.06 -14.31 10.59
N ASP A 135 -30.35 -14.66 10.68
CA ASP A 135 -31.40 -14.19 9.76
C ASP A 135 -31.47 -12.66 9.89
N CYS A 136 -30.70 -11.99 9.04
CA CYS A 136 -30.51 -10.54 9.03
C CYS A 136 -31.79 -9.79 8.60
N GLU A 137 -32.78 -9.65 9.48
CA GLU A 137 -33.77 -8.56 9.43
C GLU A 137 -33.40 -7.46 10.46
N GLY A 138 -32.24 -6.82 10.28
CA GLY A 138 -31.85 -5.76 11.21
C GLY A 138 -30.52 -5.04 11.02
N CYS A 139 -29.65 -5.46 10.10
CA CYS A 139 -28.39 -4.77 9.85
C CYS A 139 -28.62 -3.41 9.15
N LYS A 140 -28.90 -2.36 9.93
CA LYS A 140 -28.53 -0.98 9.56
C LYS A 140 -27.06 -0.79 9.92
N GLY A 141 -26.15 -1.07 9.00
CA GLY A 141 -24.73 -0.83 9.30
C GLY A 141 -23.72 -1.05 8.20
N CYS A 142 -23.91 -1.98 7.27
CA CYS A 142 -22.98 -2.15 6.15
C CYS A 142 -23.30 -1.12 5.06
N GLY A 143 -22.87 0.12 5.31
CA GLY A 143 -22.89 1.19 4.33
C GLY A 143 -21.81 0.97 3.29
N ASP A 144 -22.24 0.73 2.06
CA ASP A 144 -21.50 1.09 0.85
C ASP A 144 -20.87 2.49 0.98
N LYS A 145 -19.55 2.57 0.79
CA LYS A 145 -18.87 3.65 0.06
C LYS A 145 -17.43 3.32 -0.24
#